data_AF-A0A4P9WH86-F1
#
_entry.id   AF-A0A4P9WH86-F1
#
_cell.length_a   1.000
_cell.length_b   1.000
_cell.length_c   1.000
_cell.angle_alpha   90.00
_cell.angle_beta   90.00
_cell.angle_gamma   90.00
#
_symmetry.space_group_name_H-M   'P 1'
#
loop_
_entity.id
_entity.type
_entity.pdbx_description
1 polymer ?
#
loop_
_entity_poly.entity_id
_entity_poly.type
_entity_poly.pdbx_seq_one_letter_code
_entity_poly.pdbx_strand_id
1 'polypeptide(L)'
;LEQQLATGSAKLIEEKRMVAEISNLRKSKKILEGFSGHVSTAEAEKAKLDSLRDSLTAIDPQRDAIRTEIDSLKSQLAALDGERKGKMENYGELADARKAAKSALDAEFDKLRALRTENRKQKDEWFAWQKEDRARKQEVYKARRMEENEARLTVQAEKEREAAEIPAFTDEINQCTALGKLLQSFVSGPARPETAPSSGSATPLSAPAIPDGAVLLKKKDEREEDFMVMGGGKKGKKGKKQPAPDKAKPFKLDFETIDQLIKFGLDLPVTANDIPATIAALDAKKTAFVDKQKEQTKANIEKAEAKIAALKAKVAAGEVIEAPVADPEV
;
A
#
# COMPACT_ATOMS: atom_id res chain seq x y z
N LEU A 1 49.51 15.02 -145.55
CA LEU A 1 50.92 14.61 -145.38
C LEU A 1 51.21 13.25 -146.01
N GLU A 2 50.64 12.13 -145.55
CA GLU A 2 50.94 10.80 -146.15
C GLU A 2 50.46 10.66 -147.60
N GLN A 3 49.24 11.14 -147.93
CA GLN A 3 48.77 11.19 -149.33
C GLN A 3 49.60 12.15 -150.20
N GLN A 4 50.09 13.25 -149.63
CA GLN A 4 50.94 14.23 -150.34
C GLN A 4 52.36 13.69 -150.60
N LEU A 5 52.86 12.80 -149.74
CA LEU A 5 54.10 12.05 -149.97
C LEU A 5 53.90 10.97 -151.05
N ALA A 6 52.71 10.35 -151.12
CA ALA A 6 52.39 9.30 -152.10
C ALA A 6 52.15 9.84 -153.52
N THR A 7 51.66 11.06 -153.68
CA THR A 7 51.47 11.71 -154.99
C THR A 7 52.75 12.36 -155.55
N GLY A 8 53.87 12.27 -154.83
CA GLY A 8 55.22 12.61 -155.33
C GLY A 8 55.43 14.06 -155.79
N SER A 9 54.60 15.01 -155.34
CA SER A 9 54.57 16.38 -155.88
C SER A 9 55.39 17.41 -155.09
N ALA A 10 56.30 16.98 -154.20
CA ALA A 10 57.06 17.87 -153.30
C ALA A 10 58.58 17.74 -153.51
N LYS A 11 59.36 18.76 -153.10
CA LYS A 11 60.83 18.73 -153.22
C LYS A 11 61.46 17.87 -152.10
N LEU A 12 62.58 17.20 -152.38
CA LEU A 12 63.26 16.24 -151.48
C LEU A 12 63.49 16.73 -150.02
N ILE A 13 63.72 18.04 -149.83
CA ILE A 13 63.90 18.65 -148.50
C ILE A 13 62.57 18.74 -147.75
N GLU A 14 61.49 19.08 -148.45
CA GLU A 14 60.13 19.11 -147.90
C GLU A 14 59.64 17.69 -147.60
N GLU A 15 60.00 16.70 -148.42
CA GLU A 15 59.71 15.28 -148.14
C GLU A 15 60.38 14.80 -146.85
N LYS A 16 61.67 15.12 -146.64
CA LYS A 16 62.36 14.78 -145.37
C LYS A 16 61.71 15.46 -144.16
N ARG A 17 61.28 16.72 -144.30
CA ARG A 17 60.56 17.45 -143.23
C ARG A 17 59.19 16.83 -142.97
N MET A 18 58.44 16.48 -144.02
CA MET A 18 57.16 15.80 -143.92
C MET A 18 57.31 14.42 -143.26
N VAL A 19 58.37 13.65 -143.57
CA VAL A 19 58.63 12.35 -142.91
C VAL A 19 58.94 12.51 -141.42
N ALA A 20 59.76 13.50 -141.04
CA ALA A 20 60.05 13.77 -139.63
C ALA A 20 58.80 14.23 -138.86
N GLU A 21 57.96 15.06 -139.49
CA GLU A 21 56.69 15.53 -138.93
C GLU A 21 55.68 14.39 -138.81
N ILE A 22 55.56 13.51 -139.82
CA ILE A 22 54.75 12.28 -139.74
C ILE A 22 55.24 11.38 -138.58
N SER A 23 56.56 11.21 -138.40
CA SER A 23 57.11 10.42 -137.28
C SER A 23 56.76 11.02 -135.92
N ASN A 24 56.88 12.34 -135.76
CA ASN A 24 56.53 13.04 -134.52
C ASN A 24 55.02 13.00 -134.25
N LEU A 25 54.19 13.18 -135.29
CA LEU A 25 52.74 13.04 -135.19
C LEU A 25 52.32 11.60 -134.87
N ARG A 26 53.04 10.59 -135.36
CA ARG A 26 52.81 9.19 -134.98
C ARG A 26 53.18 8.93 -133.51
N LYS A 27 54.27 9.52 -133.01
CA LYS A 27 54.65 9.44 -131.58
C LYS A 27 53.65 10.16 -130.67
N SER A 28 53.23 11.37 -131.04
CA SER A 28 52.20 12.10 -130.28
C SER A 28 50.86 11.39 -130.31
N LYS A 29 50.48 10.80 -131.46
CA LYS A 29 49.30 9.94 -131.58
C LYS A 29 49.37 8.74 -130.62
N LYS A 30 50.51 8.06 -130.52
CA LYS A 30 50.72 6.95 -129.56
C LYS A 30 50.62 7.41 -128.10
N ILE A 31 51.10 8.60 -127.77
CA ILE A 31 50.95 9.20 -126.43
C ILE A 31 49.48 9.54 -126.14
N LEU A 32 48.76 10.07 -127.13
CA LEU A 32 47.32 10.39 -127.04
C LEU A 32 46.47 9.12 -126.89
N GLU A 33 46.85 8.04 -127.58
CA GLU A 33 46.27 6.70 -127.41
C GLU A 33 46.51 6.18 -125.98
N GLY A 34 47.69 6.39 -125.39
CA GLY A 34 47.94 6.10 -123.97
C GLY A 34 47.15 6.98 -123.00
N PHE A 35 46.91 8.25 -123.36
CA PHE A 35 46.11 9.19 -122.57
C PHE A 35 44.63 8.79 -122.50
N SER A 36 44.11 8.10 -123.52
CA SER A 36 42.75 7.55 -123.50
C SER A 36 42.54 6.55 -122.33
N GLY A 37 43.58 5.77 -121.99
CA GLY A 37 43.57 4.89 -120.83
C GLY A 37 43.54 5.67 -119.51
N HIS A 38 44.32 6.75 -119.40
CA HIS A 38 44.32 7.63 -118.22
C HIS A 38 43.01 8.40 -118.04
N VAL A 39 42.37 8.82 -119.14
CA VAL A 39 41.03 9.43 -119.12
C VAL A 39 40.01 8.42 -118.61
N SER A 40 40.05 7.19 -119.10
CA SER A 40 39.17 6.11 -118.63
C SER A 40 39.37 5.80 -117.13
N THR A 41 40.62 5.76 -116.64
CA THR A 41 40.87 5.57 -115.20
C THR A 41 40.40 6.77 -114.36
N ALA A 42 40.60 8.00 -114.85
CA ALA A 42 40.16 9.21 -114.16
C ALA A 42 38.63 9.33 -114.11
N GLU A 43 37.93 8.92 -115.17
CA GLU A 43 36.47 8.81 -115.18
C GLU A 43 35.98 7.74 -114.20
N ALA A 44 36.65 6.58 -114.14
CA ALA A 44 36.34 5.53 -113.17
C ALA A 44 36.58 5.99 -111.71
N GLU A 45 37.64 6.77 -111.45
CA GLU A 45 37.92 7.35 -110.13
C GLU A 45 36.94 8.46 -109.74
N LYS A 46 36.52 9.30 -110.70
CA LYS A 46 35.44 10.27 -110.47
C LYS A 46 34.13 9.59 -110.12
N ALA A 47 33.76 8.53 -110.85
CA ALA A 47 32.58 7.73 -110.53
C ALA A 47 32.66 7.08 -109.13
N LYS A 48 33.85 6.65 -108.69
CA LYS A 48 34.08 6.18 -107.31
C LYS A 48 33.97 7.31 -106.27
N LEU A 49 34.51 8.49 -106.56
CA LEU A 49 34.39 9.65 -105.68
C LEU A 49 32.95 10.12 -105.52
N ASP A 50 32.20 10.15 -106.61
CA ASP A 50 30.81 10.57 -106.60
C ASP A 50 29.95 9.53 -105.85
N SER A 51 30.18 8.23 -106.07
CA SER A 51 29.49 7.19 -105.27
C SER A 51 29.84 7.22 -103.78
N LEU A 52 31.08 7.56 -103.41
CA LEU A 52 31.46 7.78 -102.01
C LEU A 52 30.81 9.04 -101.41
N ARG A 53 30.70 10.13 -102.17
CA ARG A 53 29.97 11.34 -101.75
C ARG A 53 28.49 11.07 -101.57
N ASP A 54 27.88 10.32 -102.48
CA ASP A 54 26.49 9.88 -102.36
C ASP A 54 26.29 9.00 -101.13
N SER A 55 27.23 8.09 -100.83
CA SER A 55 27.19 7.28 -99.62
C SER A 55 27.32 8.11 -98.33
N LEU A 56 28.13 9.17 -98.35
CA LEU A 56 28.33 10.05 -97.20
C LEU A 56 27.09 10.91 -96.94
N THR A 57 26.53 11.50 -97.99
CA THR A 57 25.29 12.29 -97.92
C THR A 57 24.08 11.44 -97.55
N ALA A 58 24.06 10.16 -97.90
CA ALA A 58 23.03 9.22 -97.45
C ALA A 58 23.09 8.92 -95.94
N ILE A 59 24.26 9.04 -95.30
CA ILE A 59 24.46 8.78 -93.87
C ILE A 59 24.22 10.05 -93.02
N ASP A 60 24.44 11.25 -93.56
CA ASP A 60 24.19 12.53 -92.88
C ASP A 60 22.82 12.63 -92.17
N PRO A 61 21.66 12.25 -92.77
CA PRO A 61 20.37 12.31 -92.08
C PRO A 61 20.30 11.35 -90.88
N GLN A 62 20.95 10.18 -90.95
CA GLN A 62 21.01 9.23 -89.83
C GLN A 62 21.89 9.80 -88.71
N ARG A 63 23.02 10.42 -89.04
CA ARG A 63 23.90 11.08 -88.07
C ARG A 63 23.18 12.21 -87.35
N ASP A 64 22.43 13.04 -88.09
CA ASP A 64 21.72 14.17 -87.51
C ASP A 64 20.53 13.70 -86.66
N ALA A 65 19.82 12.63 -87.06
CA ALA A 65 18.83 11.97 -86.21
C ALA A 65 19.45 11.46 -84.89
N ILE A 66 20.58 10.74 -84.95
CA ILE A 66 21.29 10.26 -83.74
C ILE A 66 21.73 11.43 -82.86
N ARG A 67 22.19 12.55 -83.43
CA ARG A 67 22.54 13.74 -82.65
C ARG A 67 21.32 14.31 -81.92
N THR A 68 20.17 14.42 -82.58
CA THR A 68 18.94 14.87 -81.94
C THR A 68 18.50 13.93 -80.80
N GLU A 69 18.64 12.62 -80.99
CA GLU A 69 18.37 11.63 -79.93
C GLU A 69 19.33 11.80 -78.75
N ILE A 70 20.64 11.95 -79.00
CA ILE A 70 21.65 12.18 -77.96
C ILE A 70 21.34 13.45 -77.17
N ASP A 71 21.02 14.55 -77.85
CA ASP A 71 20.73 15.81 -77.17
C ASP A 71 19.41 15.73 -76.39
N SER A 72 18.42 14.99 -76.89
CA SER A 72 17.20 14.68 -76.14
C SER A 72 17.50 13.86 -74.87
N LEU A 73 18.32 12.81 -74.97
CA LEU A 73 18.70 11.96 -73.84
C LEU A 73 19.51 12.73 -72.80
N LYS A 74 20.43 13.61 -73.22
CA LYS A 74 21.16 14.50 -72.31
C LYS A 74 20.21 15.44 -71.56
N SER A 75 19.21 16.00 -72.25
CA SER A 75 18.22 16.87 -71.60
C SER A 75 17.38 16.12 -70.57
N GLN A 76 16.97 14.89 -70.88
CA GLN A 76 16.25 14.02 -69.96
C GLN A 76 17.10 13.63 -68.74
N LEU A 77 18.38 13.33 -68.95
CA LEU A 77 19.30 12.98 -67.87
C LEU A 77 19.56 14.18 -66.95
N ALA A 78 19.72 15.38 -67.51
CA ALA A 78 19.85 16.61 -66.72
C ALA A 78 18.59 16.91 -65.89
N ALA A 79 17.40 16.67 -66.44
CA ALA A 79 16.14 16.82 -65.71
C ALA A 79 16.03 15.81 -64.55
N LEU A 80 16.35 14.53 -64.80
CA LEU A 80 16.35 13.49 -63.77
C LEU A 80 17.36 13.77 -62.65
N ASP A 81 18.56 14.25 -62.99
CA ASP A 81 19.56 14.64 -61.99
C ASP A 81 19.11 15.84 -61.16
N GLY A 82 18.42 16.81 -61.78
CA GLY A 82 17.79 17.93 -61.08
C GLY A 82 16.74 17.46 -60.07
N GLU A 83 15.82 16.59 -60.49
CA GLU A 83 14.83 15.99 -59.58
C GLU A 83 15.47 15.19 -58.45
N ARG A 84 16.52 14.42 -58.77
CA ARG A 84 17.23 13.61 -57.79
C ARG A 84 17.87 14.49 -56.72
N LYS A 85 18.52 15.59 -57.12
CA LYS A 85 19.11 16.55 -56.18
C LYS A 85 18.05 17.17 -55.27
N GLY A 86 16.95 17.67 -55.84
CA GLY A 86 15.86 18.24 -55.03
C GLY A 86 15.25 17.24 -54.05
N LYS A 87 15.08 15.96 -54.46
CA LYS A 87 14.61 14.89 -53.57
C LYS A 87 15.60 14.58 -52.44
N MET A 88 16.91 14.62 -52.72
CA MET A 88 17.96 14.37 -51.70
C MET A 88 18.05 15.50 -50.69
N GLU A 89 17.91 16.75 -51.11
CA GLU A 89 17.85 17.92 -50.22
C GLU A 89 16.63 17.83 -49.29
N ASN A 90 15.44 17.59 -49.84
CA ASN A 90 14.21 17.37 -49.05
C ASN A 90 14.35 16.20 -48.05
N TYR A 91 15.05 15.13 -48.45
CA TYR A 91 15.32 14.01 -47.56
C TYR A 91 16.25 14.40 -46.40
N GLY A 92 17.29 15.21 -46.67
CA GLY A 92 18.18 15.75 -45.64
C GLY A 92 17.42 16.57 -44.61
N GLU A 93 16.58 17.50 -45.07
CA GLU A 93 15.73 18.31 -44.18
C GLU A 93 14.78 17.44 -43.33
N LEU A 94 14.17 16.42 -43.93
CA LEU A 94 13.28 15.51 -43.21
C LEU A 94 14.04 14.65 -42.18
N ALA A 95 15.27 14.23 -42.50
CA ALA A 95 16.13 13.49 -41.59
C ALA A 95 16.54 14.35 -40.38
N ASP A 96 16.88 15.61 -40.61
CA ASP A 96 17.22 16.57 -39.55
C ASP A 96 16.00 16.88 -38.67
N ALA A 97 14.83 17.10 -39.27
CA ALA A 97 13.58 17.27 -38.54
C ALA A 97 13.24 16.04 -37.68
N ARG A 98 13.42 14.83 -38.22
CA ARG A 98 13.23 13.58 -37.46
C ARG A 98 14.21 13.48 -36.30
N LYS A 99 15.48 13.82 -36.51
CA LYS A 99 16.51 13.79 -35.48
C LYS A 99 16.21 14.79 -34.36
N ALA A 100 15.78 16.00 -34.71
CA ALA A 100 15.39 17.04 -33.74
C ALA A 100 14.16 16.60 -32.93
N ALA A 101 13.11 16.09 -33.59
CA ALA A 101 11.91 15.59 -32.92
C ALA A 101 12.22 14.41 -31.99
N LYS A 102 13.07 13.48 -32.43
CA LYS A 102 13.53 12.36 -31.61
C LYS A 102 14.31 12.84 -30.39
N SER A 103 15.23 13.79 -30.56
CA SER A 103 16.00 14.35 -29.45
C SER A 103 15.10 15.04 -28.42
N ALA A 104 14.07 15.77 -28.87
CA ALA A 104 13.10 16.41 -27.98
C ALA A 104 12.27 15.36 -27.22
N LEU A 105 11.82 14.32 -27.91
CA LEU A 105 11.08 13.21 -27.32
C LEU A 105 11.92 12.47 -26.27
N ASP A 106 13.16 12.12 -26.61
CA ASP A 106 14.08 11.42 -25.70
C ASP A 106 14.32 12.28 -24.43
N ALA A 107 14.50 13.60 -24.57
CA ALA A 107 14.64 14.51 -23.44
C ALA A 107 13.40 14.56 -22.52
N GLU A 108 12.19 14.57 -23.08
CA GLU A 108 10.95 14.52 -22.28
C GLU A 108 10.79 13.16 -21.57
N PHE A 109 11.16 12.06 -22.22
CA PHE A 109 11.15 10.73 -21.58
C PHE A 109 12.16 10.62 -20.45
N ASP A 110 13.33 11.24 -20.58
CA ASP A 110 14.33 11.27 -19.51
C ASP A 110 13.83 12.10 -18.31
N LYS A 111 13.17 13.24 -18.55
CA LYS A 111 12.48 14.00 -17.48
C LYS A 111 11.41 13.17 -16.79
N LEU A 112 10.56 12.47 -17.56
CA LEU A 112 9.53 11.60 -17.00
C LEU A 112 10.14 10.46 -16.17
N ARG A 113 11.24 9.87 -16.64
CA ARG A 113 11.95 8.81 -15.93
C ARG A 113 12.53 9.34 -14.61
N ALA A 114 13.16 10.52 -14.64
CA ALA A 114 13.69 11.18 -13.45
C ALA A 114 12.59 11.51 -12.42
N LEU A 115 11.44 12.03 -12.86
CA LEU A 115 10.31 12.29 -11.97
C LEU A 115 9.74 11.01 -11.36
N ARG A 116 9.66 9.92 -12.13
CA ARG A 116 9.21 8.63 -11.61
C ARG A 116 10.17 8.02 -10.61
N THR A 117 11.48 8.09 -10.86
CA THR A 117 12.49 7.59 -9.92
C THR A 117 12.48 8.41 -8.63
N GLU A 118 12.36 9.72 -8.72
CA GLU A 118 12.25 10.60 -7.55
C GLU A 118 10.96 10.34 -6.76
N ASN A 119 9.81 10.26 -7.43
CA ASN A 119 8.55 9.92 -6.76
C ASN A 119 8.59 8.55 -6.09
N ARG A 120 9.28 7.58 -6.70
CA ARG A 120 9.46 6.26 -6.10
C ARG A 120 10.33 6.35 -4.84
N LYS A 121 11.46 7.06 -4.88
CA LYS A 121 12.31 7.27 -3.69
C LYS A 121 11.54 7.91 -2.55
N GLN A 122 10.81 8.99 -2.81
CA GLN A 122 10.00 9.67 -1.79
C GLN A 122 8.92 8.77 -1.21
N LYS A 123 8.28 7.93 -2.05
CA LYS A 123 7.34 6.92 -1.57
C LYS A 123 8.02 5.87 -0.70
N ASP A 124 9.15 5.34 -1.14
CA ASP A 124 9.91 4.33 -0.40
C ASP A 124 10.36 4.88 0.97
N GLU A 125 10.83 6.14 1.03
CA GLU A 125 11.15 6.86 2.27
C GLU A 125 9.93 7.04 3.17
N TRP A 126 8.79 7.47 2.61
CA TRP A 126 7.54 7.62 3.38
C TRP A 126 7.05 6.28 3.95
N PHE A 127 7.10 5.20 3.16
CA PHE A 127 6.73 3.87 3.61
C PHE A 127 7.70 3.32 4.67
N ALA A 128 9.00 3.59 4.53
CA ALA A 128 10.00 3.24 5.52
C ALA A 128 9.72 3.95 6.85
N TRP A 129 9.51 5.27 6.81
CA TRP A 129 9.12 6.06 7.99
C TRP A 129 7.82 5.54 8.61
N GLN A 130 6.79 5.24 7.81
CA GLN A 130 5.52 4.72 8.31
C GLN A 130 5.68 3.36 8.98
N LYS A 131 6.54 2.49 8.42
CA LYS A 131 6.87 1.18 8.99
C LYS A 131 7.60 1.35 10.32
N GLU A 132 8.55 2.26 10.41
CA GLU A 132 9.29 2.57 11.63
C GLU A 132 8.38 3.17 12.70
N ASP A 133 7.51 4.14 12.38
CA ASP A 133 6.57 4.70 13.35
C ASP A 133 5.55 3.66 13.83
N ARG A 134 5.05 2.79 12.92
CA ARG A 134 4.18 1.67 13.31
C ARG A 134 4.92 0.71 14.22
N ALA A 135 6.15 0.33 13.91
CA ALA A 135 6.98 -0.53 14.76
C ALA A 135 7.19 0.11 16.14
N ARG A 136 7.59 1.39 16.19
CA ARG A 136 7.77 2.14 17.43
C ARG A 136 6.50 2.15 18.28
N LYS A 137 5.34 2.44 17.68
CA LYS A 137 4.04 2.42 18.40
C LYS A 137 3.69 1.03 18.90
N GLN A 138 3.95 0.00 18.10
CA GLN A 138 3.69 -1.39 18.52
C GLN A 138 4.60 -1.81 19.67
N GLU A 139 5.88 -1.44 19.66
CA GLU A 139 6.80 -1.73 20.76
C GLU A 139 6.40 -0.98 22.04
N VAL A 140 6.03 0.30 21.94
CA VAL A 140 5.49 1.05 23.10
C VAL A 140 4.19 0.44 23.63
N TYR A 141 3.28 0.04 22.75
CA TYR A 141 2.02 -0.60 23.14
C TYR A 141 2.25 -1.96 23.81
N LYS A 142 3.14 -2.79 23.25
CA LYS A 142 3.52 -4.07 23.85
C LYS A 142 4.16 -3.87 25.21
N ALA A 143 5.13 -2.96 25.34
CA ALA A 143 5.78 -2.66 26.61
C ALA A 143 4.77 -2.24 27.67
N ARG A 144 3.88 -1.28 27.35
CA ARG A 144 2.81 -0.86 28.25
C ARG A 144 1.86 -2.00 28.63
N ARG A 145 1.49 -2.86 27.68
CA ARG A 145 0.63 -4.01 27.95
C ARG A 145 1.31 -5.02 28.88
N MET A 146 2.61 -5.24 28.70
CA MET A 146 3.40 -6.11 29.59
C MET A 146 3.45 -5.51 31.01
N GLU A 147 3.75 -4.22 31.15
CA GLU A 147 3.74 -3.52 32.44
C GLU A 147 2.37 -3.57 33.12
N GLU A 148 1.27 -3.32 32.38
CA GLU A 148 -0.09 -3.40 32.91
C GLU A 148 -0.45 -4.84 33.33
N ASN A 149 -0.02 -5.85 32.58
CA ASN A 149 -0.24 -7.26 32.93
C ASN A 149 0.57 -7.67 34.17
N GLU A 150 1.84 -7.23 34.27
CA GLU A 150 2.69 -7.47 35.43
C GLU A 150 2.11 -6.78 36.68
N ALA A 151 1.67 -5.52 36.58
CA ALA A 151 1.02 -4.82 37.68
C ALA A 151 -0.31 -5.46 38.11
N ARG A 152 -1.10 -6.00 37.17
CA ARG A 152 -2.30 -6.77 37.51
C ARG A 152 -1.97 -8.07 38.23
N LEU A 153 -0.93 -8.76 37.77
CA LEU A 153 -0.45 -9.99 38.40
C LEU A 153 0.04 -9.72 39.83
N THR A 154 0.78 -8.63 40.07
CA THR A 154 1.24 -8.29 41.42
C THR A 154 0.07 -7.99 42.34
N VAL A 155 -0.90 -7.19 41.88
CA VAL A 155 -2.11 -6.87 42.68
C VAL A 155 -2.95 -8.12 42.97
N GLN A 156 -3.11 -9.03 42.01
CA GLN A 156 -3.83 -10.28 42.25
C GLN A 156 -3.07 -11.20 43.20
N ALA A 157 -1.75 -11.30 43.05
CA ALA A 157 -0.92 -12.09 43.95
C ALA A 157 -0.92 -11.52 45.38
N GLU A 158 -0.94 -10.20 45.55
CA GLU A 158 -1.08 -9.53 46.84
C GLU A 158 -2.44 -9.82 47.46
N LYS A 159 -3.54 -9.68 46.71
CA LYS A 159 -4.89 -10.02 47.19
C LYS A 159 -5.03 -11.47 47.62
N GLU A 160 -4.46 -12.41 46.84
CA GLU A 160 -4.49 -13.84 47.19
C GLU A 160 -3.64 -14.14 48.44
N ARG A 161 -2.54 -13.42 48.66
CA ARG A 161 -1.74 -13.52 49.90
C ARG A 161 -2.46 -12.96 51.10
N GLU A 162 -3.02 -11.77 50.99
CA GLU A 162 -3.79 -11.12 52.05
C GLU A 162 -5.00 -11.99 52.45
N ALA A 163 -5.72 -12.54 51.47
CA ALA A 163 -6.83 -13.45 51.71
C ALA A 163 -6.41 -14.76 52.40
N ALA A 164 -5.19 -15.25 52.14
CA ALA A 164 -4.66 -16.46 52.76
C ALA A 164 -4.05 -16.22 54.15
N GLU A 165 -3.62 -14.98 54.44
CA GLU A 165 -3.12 -14.57 55.76
C GLU A 165 -4.24 -14.39 56.78
N ILE A 166 -5.48 -14.15 56.33
CA ILE A 166 -6.66 -14.20 57.20
C ILE A 166 -6.74 -15.60 57.83
N PRO A 167 -6.67 -15.71 59.18
CA PRO A 167 -6.73 -17.01 59.83
C PRO A 167 -7.99 -17.77 59.46
N ALA A 168 -7.87 -19.07 59.19
CA ALA A 168 -9.03 -19.90 58.86
C ALA A 168 -10.07 -19.85 59.99
N PHE A 169 -11.35 -19.92 59.64
CA PHE A 169 -12.47 -19.88 60.59
C PHE A 169 -12.65 -18.58 61.39
N THR A 170 -12.03 -17.45 61.03
CA THR A 170 -12.25 -16.16 61.72
C THR A 170 -13.72 -15.77 61.76
N ASP A 171 -14.43 -15.90 60.64
CA ASP A 171 -15.84 -15.52 60.55
C ASP A 171 -16.72 -16.45 61.38
N GLU A 172 -16.43 -17.74 61.39
CA GLU A 172 -17.15 -18.74 62.18
C GLU A 172 -16.89 -18.56 63.69
N ILE A 173 -15.65 -18.25 64.08
CA ILE A 173 -15.29 -17.91 65.46
C ILE A 173 -15.99 -16.61 65.88
N ASN A 174 -15.98 -15.58 65.02
CA ASN A 174 -16.64 -14.31 65.26
C ASN A 174 -18.15 -14.49 65.40
N GLN A 175 -18.79 -15.27 64.52
CA GLN A 175 -20.21 -15.62 64.59
C GLN A 175 -20.53 -16.41 65.86
N CYS A 176 -19.74 -17.42 66.23
CA CYS A 176 -19.91 -18.14 67.49
C CYS A 176 -19.77 -17.19 68.70
N THR A 177 -18.85 -16.22 68.66
CA THR A 177 -18.69 -15.23 69.75
C THR A 177 -19.83 -14.21 69.80
N ALA A 178 -20.34 -13.78 68.65
CA ALA A 178 -21.46 -12.84 68.55
C ALA A 178 -22.76 -13.50 69.00
N LEU A 179 -23.02 -14.73 68.56
CA LEU A 179 -24.15 -15.54 69.02
C LEU A 179 -24.05 -15.86 70.51
N GLY A 180 -22.86 -16.22 71.01
CA GLY A 180 -22.63 -16.44 72.43
C GLY A 180 -22.92 -15.18 73.26
N LYS A 181 -22.46 -14.00 72.83
CA LYS A 181 -22.75 -12.72 73.50
C LYS A 181 -24.23 -12.35 73.43
N LEU A 182 -24.89 -12.58 72.29
CA LEU A 182 -26.31 -12.31 72.11
C LEU A 182 -27.14 -13.20 73.04
N LEU A 183 -26.88 -14.51 73.05
CA LEU A 183 -27.53 -15.47 73.94
C LEU A 183 -27.27 -15.14 75.43
N GLN A 184 -26.05 -14.71 75.77
CA GLN A 184 -25.73 -14.21 77.12
C GLN A 184 -26.50 -12.92 77.49
N SER A 185 -26.72 -12.01 76.54
CA SER A 185 -27.51 -10.77 76.75
C SER A 185 -29.01 -11.02 76.97
N PHE A 186 -29.50 -12.23 76.66
CA PHE A 186 -30.86 -12.65 76.99
C PHE A 186 -30.99 -13.26 78.37
N VAL A 187 -29.90 -13.79 78.95
CA VAL A 187 -29.85 -14.37 80.30
C VAL A 187 -29.47 -13.33 81.36
N SER A 188 -28.53 -12.45 81.02
CA SER A 188 -28.21 -11.24 81.77
C SER A 188 -28.98 -10.10 81.14
N GLY A 189 -30.06 -9.61 81.77
CA GLY A 189 -30.95 -8.59 81.20
C GLY A 189 -30.22 -7.36 80.62
N PRO A 190 -30.87 -6.57 79.75
CA PRO A 190 -30.20 -5.60 78.88
C PRO A 190 -29.43 -4.56 79.68
N ALA A 191 -28.11 -4.71 79.77
CA ALA A 191 -27.21 -3.61 80.10
C ALA A 191 -27.16 -2.70 78.87
N ARG A 192 -28.11 -1.78 78.81
CA ARG A 192 -28.16 -0.64 77.89
C ARG A 192 -26.80 0.08 77.96
N PRO A 193 -25.96 0.09 76.91
CA PRO A 193 -24.89 1.06 76.85
C PRO A 193 -25.52 2.44 76.72
N GLU A 194 -25.09 3.35 77.59
CA GLU A 194 -25.57 4.72 77.65
C GLU A 194 -25.40 5.40 76.30
N THR A 195 -26.51 5.95 75.80
CA THR A 195 -26.50 6.88 74.69
C THR A 195 -25.73 8.13 75.12
N ALA A 196 -24.46 8.20 74.75
CA ALA A 196 -23.71 9.44 74.72
C ALA A 196 -24.43 10.44 73.79
N PRO A 197 -24.59 11.71 74.20
CA PRO A 197 -25.27 12.70 73.38
C PRO A 197 -24.44 13.02 72.13
N SER A 198 -25.05 12.85 70.96
CA SER A 198 -24.51 13.34 69.69
C SER A 198 -24.59 14.87 69.65
N SER A 199 -23.56 15.52 70.18
CA SER A 199 -23.32 16.94 69.99
C SER A 199 -22.69 17.19 68.61
N GLY A 200 -23.37 17.98 67.79
CA GLY A 200 -22.75 19.00 66.94
C GLY A 200 -21.93 18.55 65.73
N SER A 201 -22.47 18.82 64.53
CA SER A 201 -22.07 19.97 63.71
C SER A 201 -22.10 19.59 62.22
N ALA A 202 -23.18 19.99 61.55
CA ALA A 202 -23.16 20.16 60.11
C ALA A 202 -22.29 21.39 59.79
N THR A 203 -21.04 21.15 59.40
CA THR A 203 -20.21 22.16 58.73
C THR A 203 -20.44 22.04 57.23
N PRO A 204 -21.03 23.05 56.55
CA PRO A 204 -20.96 23.12 55.11
C PRO A 204 -19.52 23.45 54.70
N LEU A 205 -18.85 22.50 54.06
CA LEU A 205 -17.56 22.74 53.41
C LEU A 205 -17.77 23.75 52.27
N SER A 206 -17.23 24.94 52.49
CA SER A 206 -17.12 26.02 51.52
C SER A 206 -16.35 25.53 50.29
N ALA A 207 -16.94 25.73 49.10
CA ALA A 207 -16.30 25.44 47.83
C ALA A 207 -15.07 26.35 47.64
N PRO A 208 -13.89 25.83 47.26
CA PRO A 208 -12.76 26.69 46.91
C PRO A 208 -13.04 27.41 45.58
N ALA A 209 -12.81 28.72 45.61
CA ALA A 209 -12.90 29.63 44.48
C ALA A 209 -12.05 29.12 43.30
N ILE A 210 -12.69 28.95 42.14
CA ILE A 210 -12.02 28.67 40.87
C ILE A 210 -11.69 30.02 40.21
N PRO A 211 -10.42 30.28 39.83
CA PRO A 211 -9.98 31.54 39.24
C PRO A 211 -10.46 31.73 37.79
N ASP A 212 -10.55 33.00 37.38
CA ASP A 212 -10.99 33.52 36.08
C ASP A 212 -10.45 32.72 34.87
N GLY A 213 -11.36 32.27 34.00
CA GLY A 213 -11.01 31.84 32.63
C GLY A 213 -11.43 30.44 32.17
N ALA A 214 -12.23 29.68 32.91
CA ALA A 214 -12.67 28.33 32.49
C ALA A 214 -14.12 28.30 31.95
N VAL A 215 -14.27 27.95 30.67
CA VAL A 215 -15.58 27.78 30.01
C VAL A 215 -16.14 26.39 30.33
N LEU A 216 -17.27 26.36 31.05
CA LEU A 216 -18.06 25.15 31.34
C LEU A 216 -18.86 24.71 30.10
N LEU A 217 -18.58 23.49 29.60
CA LEU A 217 -19.39 22.81 28.60
C LEU A 217 -20.68 22.25 29.23
N LYS A 218 -21.82 22.54 28.59
CA LYS A 218 -23.17 22.17 29.05
C LYS A 218 -23.43 20.65 29.04
N LYS A 219 -24.19 20.26 30.06
CA LYS A 219 -24.78 18.95 30.35
C LYS A 219 -25.62 18.40 29.19
N LYS A 220 -25.47 17.10 28.91
CA LYS A 220 -26.28 16.29 27.99
C LYS A 220 -27.13 15.33 28.83
N ASP A 221 -28.23 15.83 29.38
CA ASP A 221 -29.26 15.05 30.10
C ASP A 221 -30.65 15.62 29.78
N GLU A 222 -31.00 15.65 28.50
CA GLU A 222 -32.33 16.12 28.05
C GLU A 222 -32.81 15.30 26.85
N ARG A 223 -32.70 13.97 26.97
CA ARG A 223 -33.25 13.03 25.98
C ARG A 223 -33.37 11.63 26.57
N GLU A 224 -34.32 11.40 27.47
CA GLU A 224 -34.90 10.07 27.76
C GLU A 224 -36.07 10.15 28.78
N GLU A 225 -36.91 11.19 28.68
CA GLU A 225 -38.21 11.22 29.37
C GLU A 225 -39.31 10.88 28.36
N ASP A 226 -39.44 9.61 27.98
CA ASP A 226 -40.65 9.09 27.31
C ASP A 226 -40.67 7.56 27.25
N PHE A 227 -40.67 6.88 28.40
CA PHE A 227 -41.12 5.49 28.43
C PHE A 227 -41.53 5.04 29.85
N MET A 228 -42.72 4.45 29.96
CA MET A 228 -43.31 3.77 31.12
C MET A 228 -44.09 4.61 32.15
N VAL A 229 -45.23 5.12 31.69
CA VAL A 229 -46.44 5.28 32.51
C VAL A 229 -47.15 3.93 32.60
N MET A 230 -47.29 3.34 33.80
CA MET A 230 -48.23 2.21 34.03
C MET A 230 -48.54 2.00 35.53
N GLY A 231 -49.84 2.08 35.87
CA GLY A 231 -50.50 1.53 37.07
C GLY A 231 -50.26 2.31 38.38
N GLY A 232 -51.24 2.84 39.11
CA GLY A 232 -52.63 2.41 39.32
C GLY A 232 -52.78 1.98 40.79
N GLY A 233 -53.64 2.64 41.59
CA GLY A 233 -54.12 2.03 42.86
C GLY A 233 -54.27 2.89 44.13
N LYS A 234 -55.22 3.84 44.12
CA LYS A 234 -56.30 4.05 45.13
C LYS A 234 -56.14 3.58 46.61
N LYS A 235 -56.11 4.58 47.51
CA LYS A 235 -56.97 4.82 48.72
C LYS A 235 -56.90 3.87 49.94
N GLY A 236 -56.49 4.41 51.11
CA GLY A 236 -56.88 3.83 52.41
C GLY A 236 -56.31 4.43 53.70
N LYS A 237 -56.99 5.45 54.23
CA LYS A 237 -57.43 5.64 55.64
C LYS A 237 -56.47 5.31 56.83
N LYS A 238 -56.11 6.38 57.56
CA LYS A 238 -55.62 6.41 58.95
C LYS A 238 -56.50 5.58 59.91
N GLY A 239 -55.86 4.78 60.76
CA GLY A 239 -56.45 4.10 61.92
C GLY A 239 -55.41 3.86 63.01
N LYS A 240 -55.82 4.00 64.27
CA LYS A 240 -55.05 4.27 65.50
C LYS A 240 -54.72 2.96 66.26
N LYS A 241 -53.62 2.99 67.04
CA LYS A 241 -53.34 2.36 68.37
C LYS A 241 -54.50 1.55 69.00
N GLN A 242 -54.34 0.42 69.71
CA GLN A 242 -53.36 -0.02 70.74
C GLN A 242 -53.66 -1.51 71.12
N PRO A 243 -52.88 -2.15 72.01
CA PRO A 243 -52.72 -3.61 72.16
C PRO A 243 -53.58 -4.25 73.29
N ALA A 244 -53.58 -5.59 73.35
CA ALA A 244 -54.03 -6.40 74.48
C ALA A 244 -53.29 -7.77 74.51
N PRO A 245 -53.21 -8.49 75.65
CA PRO A 245 -51.95 -9.06 76.16
C PRO A 245 -51.84 -10.61 76.21
N ASP A 246 -50.58 -11.02 76.43
CA ASP A 246 -50.05 -12.17 77.18
C ASP A 246 -50.58 -13.59 76.96
N LYS A 247 -49.72 -14.43 76.33
CA LYS A 247 -49.38 -15.78 76.79
C LYS A 247 -47.90 -16.07 76.48
N ALA A 248 -47.17 -16.56 77.49
CA ALA A 248 -45.78 -17.07 77.50
C ALA A 248 -44.90 -16.57 76.36
N LYS A 249 -44.03 -15.57 76.61
CA LYS A 249 -43.13 -15.02 75.59
C LYS A 249 -42.33 -16.17 74.95
N PRO A 250 -42.62 -16.58 73.70
CA PRO A 250 -41.72 -17.47 72.99
C PRO A 250 -40.41 -16.72 72.83
N PHE A 251 -39.29 -17.40 73.04
CA PHE A 251 -37.97 -16.82 72.83
C PHE A 251 -37.88 -16.36 71.38
N LYS A 252 -37.98 -15.04 71.15
CA LYS A 252 -38.00 -14.46 69.80
C LYS A 252 -36.56 -14.23 69.37
N LEU A 253 -35.97 -15.25 68.76
CA LEU A 253 -34.73 -15.11 68.01
C LEU A 253 -35.03 -14.51 66.64
N ASP A 254 -34.17 -13.59 66.20
CA ASP A 254 -34.24 -13.07 64.84
C ASP A 254 -33.94 -14.20 63.85
N PHE A 255 -34.65 -14.24 62.71
CA PHE A 255 -34.56 -15.32 61.73
C PHE A 255 -33.11 -15.60 61.28
N GLU A 256 -32.29 -14.57 61.19
CA GLU A 256 -30.85 -14.66 60.88
C GLU A 256 -30.06 -15.46 61.92
N THR A 257 -30.37 -15.31 63.21
CA THR A 257 -29.69 -16.04 64.29
C THR A 257 -30.09 -17.51 64.34
N ILE A 258 -31.34 -17.82 63.97
CA ILE A 258 -31.85 -19.19 63.80
C ILE A 258 -31.12 -19.88 62.65
N ASP A 259 -30.98 -19.21 61.51
CA ASP A 259 -30.25 -19.73 60.35
C ASP A 259 -28.76 -19.97 60.68
N GLN A 260 -28.11 -19.05 61.41
CA GLN A 260 -26.73 -19.24 61.86
C GLN A 260 -26.58 -20.43 62.84
N LEU A 261 -27.48 -20.60 63.81
CA LEU A 261 -27.48 -21.75 64.74
C LEU A 261 -27.68 -23.09 64.01
N ILE A 262 -28.55 -23.11 62.99
CA ILE A 262 -28.77 -24.28 62.12
C ILE A 262 -27.52 -24.57 61.28
N LYS A 263 -26.86 -23.55 60.71
CA LYS A 263 -25.60 -23.71 59.96
C LYS A 263 -24.49 -24.33 60.82
N PHE A 264 -24.42 -23.98 62.11
CA PHE A 264 -23.50 -24.63 63.04
C PHE A 264 -24.00 -25.98 63.56
N GLY A 265 -25.21 -26.44 63.22
CA GLY A 265 -25.79 -27.71 63.66
C GLY A 265 -26.05 -27.77 65.16
N LEU A 266 -26.53 -26.67 65.75
CA LEU A 266 -26.88 -26.56 67.16
C LEU A 266 -28.40 -26.57 67.34
N ASP A 267 -28.86 -27.17 68.44
CA ASP A 267 -30.28 -27.24 68.76
C ASP A 267 -30.82 -25.85 69.12
N LEU A 268 -32.02 -25.54 68.65
CA LEU A 268 -32.62 -24.23 68.80
C LEU A 268 -33.12 -24.07 70.24
N PRO A 269 -32.72 -23.03 70.99
CA PRO A 269 -33.23 -22.82 72.34
C PRO A 269 -34.68 -22.34 72.24
N VAL A 270 -35.64 -23.27 72.39
CA VAL A 270 -37.08 -22.96 72.37
C VAL A 270 -37.51 -22.34 73.71
N THR A 271 -36.78 -22.60 74.80
CA THR A 271 -37.05 -22.02 76.12
C THR A 271 -35.82 -21.36 76.77
N ALA A 272 -36.05 -20.43 77.69
CA ALA A 272 -34.98 -19.67 78.36
C ALA A 272 -34.00 -20.54 79.18
N ASN A 273 -34.38 -21.77 79.52
CA ASN A 273 -33.56 -22.72 80.25
C ASN A 273 -32.54 -23.46 79.36
N ASP A 274 -32.74 -23.44 78.03
CA ASP A 274 -31.88 -24.13 77.06
C ASP A 274 -30.73 -23.24 76.57
N ILE A 275 -30.76 -21.96 76.92
CA ILE A 275 -29.75 -20.96 76.54
C ILE A 275 -28.36 -21.30 77.12
N PRO A 276 -28.19 -21.72 78.39
CA PRO A 276 -26.89 -22.11 78.93
C PRO A 276 -26.29 -23.36 78.25
N ALA A 277 -27.13 -24.33 77.88
CA ALA A 277 -26.69 -25.55 77.19
C ALA A 277 -26.23 -25.26 75.75
N THR A 278 -26.94 -24.37 75.05
CA THR A 278 -26.57 -23.92 73.70
C THR A 278 -25.31 -23.05 73.71
N ILE A 279 -25.09 -22.22 74.74
CA ILE A 279 -23.82 -21.48 74.94
C ILE A 279 -22.64 -22.44 75.14
N ALA A 280 -22.78 -23.46 75.99
CA ALA A 280 -21.71 -24.44 76.20
C ALA A 280 -21.38 -25.23 74.92
N ALA A 281 -22.38 -25.55 74.10
CA ALA A 281 -22.20 -26.20 72.81
C ALA A 281 -21.57 -25.27 71.75
N LEU A 282 -21.87 -23.96 71.78
CA LEU A 282 -21.19 -22.93 70.96
C LEU A 282 -19.73 -22.77 71.36
N ASP A 283 -19.43 -22.73 72.66
CA ASP A 283 -18.06 -22.63 73.15
C ASP A 283 -17.22 -23.87 72.80
N ALA A 284 -17.81 -25.07 72.86
CA ALA A 284 -17.16 -26.31 72.42
C ALA A 284 -16.88 -26.35 70.91
N LYS A 285 -17.77 -25.78 70.08
CA LYS A 285 -17.52 -25.65 68.64
C LYS A 285 -16.46 -24.59 68.35
N LYS A 286 -16.49 -23.47 69.09
CA LYS A 286 -15.47 -22.41 69.01
C LYS A 286 -14.07 -22.94 69.31
N THR A 287 -13.89 -23.75 70.36
CA THR A 287 -12.57 -24.36 70.65
C THR A 287 -12.14 -25.33 69.56
N ALA A 288 -13.07 -26.15 69.03
CA ALA A 288 -12.78 -27.04 67.91
C ALA A 288 -12.37 -26.29 66.62
N PHE A 289 -12.93 -25.10 66.37
CA PHE A 289 -12.52 -24.23 65.26
C PHE A 289 -11.16 -23.58 65.50
N VAL A 290 -10.85 -23.15 66.73
CA VAL A 290 -9.53 -22.60 67.11
C VAL A 290 -8.42 -23.65 66.99
N ASP A 291 -8.69 -24.91 67.33
CA ASP A 291 -7.70 -25.99 67.21
C ASP A 291 -7.41 -26.33 65.75
N LYS A 292 -8.45 -26.37 64.90
CA LYS A 292 -8.31 -26.63 63.45
C LYS A 292 -7.81 -25.43 62.66
N GLN A 293 -7.91 -24.22 63.20
CA GLN A 293 -7.52 -22.98 62.55
C GLN A 293 -6.06 -23.00 62.10
N LYS A 294 -5.13 -23.50 62.92
CA LYS A 294 -3.69 -23.50 62.57
C LYS A 294 -3.36 -24.41 61.39
N GLU A 295 -3.98 -25.58 61.32
CA GLU A 295 -3.75 -26.55 60.23
C GLU A 295 -4.38 -26.07 58.93
N GLN A 296 -5.60 -25.55 59.01
CA GLN A 296 -6.30 -25.06 57.82
C GLN A 296 -5.75 -23.74 57.28
N THR A 297 -5.22 -22.86 58.15
CA THR A 297 -4.53 -21.64 57.71
C THR A 297 -3.27 -22.00 56.91
N LYS A 298 -2.47 -22.98 57.37
CA LYS A 298 -1.30 -23.47 56.62
C LYS A 298 -1.70 -24.07 55.26
N ALA A 299 -2.72 -24.91 55.24
CA ALA A 299 -3.22 -25.49 53.99
C ALA A 299 -3.80 -24.43 53.03
N ASN A 300 -4.37 -23.35 53.53
CA ASN A 300 -4.88 -22.24 52.72
C ASN A 300 -3.75 -21.38 52.16
N ILE A 301 -2.69 -21.13 52.93
CA ILE A 301 -1.47 -20.45 52.47
C ILE A 301 -0.81 -21.26 51.34
N GLU A 302 -0.62 -22.57 51.51
CA GLU A 302 -0.04 -23.44 50.47
C GLU A 302 -0.88 -23.45 49.19
N LYS A 303 -2.21 -23.47 49.31
CA LYS A 303 -3.12 -23.38 48.16
C LYS A 303 -3.05 -22.01 47.48
N ALA A 304 -2.91 -20.93 48.24
CA ALA A 304 -2.76 -19.58 47.68
C ALA A 304 -1.42 -19.42 46.97
N GLU A 305 -0.32 -19.91 47.55
CA GLU A 305 0.99 -19.91 46.90
C GLU A 305 1.00 -20.74 45.60
N ALA A 306 0.32 -21.89 45.58
CA ALA A 306 0.14 -22.70 44.37
C ALA A 306 -0.69 -21.97 43.29
N LYS A 307 -1.75 -21.24 43.68
CA LYS A 307 -2.54 -20.42 42.75
C LYS A 307 -1.74 -19.25 42.19
N ILE A 308 -0.97 -18.55 43.02
CA ILE A 308 -0.07 -17.47 42.60
C ILE A 308 1.00 -18.00 41.64
N ALA A 309 1.57 -19.19 41.90
CA ALA A 309 2.52 -19.84 40.99
C ALA A 309 1.87 -20.18 39.65
N ALA A 310 0.63 -20.68 39.66
CA ALA A 310 -0.13 -20.94 38.44
C ALA A 310 -0.46 -19.65 37.66
N LEU A 311 -0.86 -18.56 38.33
CA LEU A 311 -1.12 -17.26 37.72
C LEU A 311 0.15 -16.66 37.10
N LYS A 312 1.29 -16.76 37.79
CA LYS A 312 2.61 -16.37 37.25
C LYS A 312 3.00 -17.18 36.02
N ALA A 313 2.75 -18.49 36.02
CA ALA A 313 3.02 -19.36 34.88
C ALA A 313 2.14 -19.03 33.67
N LYS A 314 0.86 -18.68 33.87
CA LYS A 314 -0.06 -18.26 32.80
C LYS A 314 0.35 -16.94 32.15
N VAL A 315 0.79 -15.95 32.94
CA VAL A 315 1.33 -14.70 32.40
C VAL A 315 2.62 -14.92 31.63
N ALA A 316 3.52 -15.78 32.14
CA ALA A 316 4.74 -16.16 31.43
C ALA A 316 4.46 -16.89 30.10
N ALA A 317 3.31 -17.59 29.99
CA ALA A 317 2.83 -18.21 28.76
C ALA A 317 2.11 -17.25 27.81
N GLY A 318 1.99 -15.95 28.16
CA GLY A 318 1.39 -14.92 27.33
C GLY A 318 -0.14 -14.80 27.43
N GLU A 319 -0.76 -15.48 28.38
CA GLU A 319 -2.19 -15.36 28.65
C GLU A 319 -2.47 -14.04 29.40
N VAL A 320 -3.36 -13.21 28.86
CA VAL A 320 -3.79 -11.98 29.53
C VAL A 320 -4.62 -12.39 30.72
N ILE A 321 -4.27 -11.89 31.90
CA ILE A 321 -5.11 -12.01 33.09
C ILE A 321 -6.37 -11.19 32.84
N GLU A 322 -7.44 -11.87 32.41
CA GLU A 322 -8.78 -11.34 32.53
C GLU A 322 -9.10 -11.25 34.01
N ALA A 323 -9.50 -10.05 34.45
CA ALA A 323 -10.09 -9.91 35.77
C ALA A 323 -11.27 -10.89 35.87
N PRO A 324 -11.53 -11.51 37.02
CA PRO A 324 -12.80 -12.18 37.21
C PRO A 324 -13.88 -11.14 36.89
N VAL A 325 -14.64 -11.40 35.83
CA VAL A 325 -15.88 -10.70 35.54
C VAL A 325 -16.66 -10.81 36.84
N ALA A 326 -16.84 -9.67 37.52
CA ALA A 326 -17.81 -9.60 38.60
C ALA A 326 -19.15 -9.93 37.93
N ASP A 327 -19.61 -11.17 38.14
CA ASP A 327 -20.91 -11.63 37.68
C ASP A 327 -21.93 -10.57 38.14
N PRO A 328 -22.71 -9.96 37.23
CA PRO A 328 -23.81 -9.13 37.64
C PRO A 328 -24.79 -10.04 38.40
N GLU A 329 -24.92 -9.74 39.68
CA GLU A 329 -25.69 -10.43 40.71
C GLU A 329 -26.98 -11.06 40.17
N VAL A 330 -27.13 -12.37 40.43
CA VAL A 330 -28.37 -13.14 40.31
C VAL A 330 -29.22 -12.91 41.56
#